data_AF-A0A7W1CEK5-F1
#
_entry.id   AF-A0A7W1CEK5-F1
#
_cell.length_a   1.000
_cell.length_b   1.000
_cell.length_c   1.000
_cell.angle_alpha   90.00
_cell.angle_beta   90.00
_cell.angle_gamma   90.00
#
_symmetry.space_group_name_H-M   'P 1'
#
loop_
_entity.id
_entity.type
_entity.pdbx_description
1 polymer ?
#
loop_
_entity_poly.entity_id
_entity_poly.type
_entity_poly.pdbx_seq_one_letter_code
_entity_poly.pdbx_strand_id
1 'polypeptide(L)'
;MLKTIKQNLLKSAKTLGLFDLSSQSKWRQSKLLILAYHGVSLEDEHLWNSSLFVPPDFLRRRFEIIKQHGCTVLPLTEAIERLYDKSL
;
A
#
# COMPACT_ATOMS: atom_id res chain seq x y z
N MET A 1 5.33 -23.28 -12.91
CA MET A 1 6.77 -23.01 -12.63
C MET A 1 7.11 -21.52 -12.66
N LEU A 2 6.78 -20.77 -13.72
CA LEU A 2 7.10 -19.32 -13.84
C LEU A 2 6.56 -18.46 -12.68
N LYS A 3 5.32 -18.73 -12.24
CA LYS A 3 4.68 -18.06 -11.09
C LYS A 3 5.49 -18.24 -9.80
N THR A 4 5.96 -19.46 -9.54
CA THR A 4 6.75 -19.81 -8.35
C THR A 4 8.12 -19.12 -8.37
N ILE A 5 8.79 -19.10 -9.54
CA ILE A 5 10.06 -18.39 -9.72
C ILE A 5 9.88 -16.89 -9.44
N LYS A 6 8.86 -16.26 -10.02
CA LYS A 6 8.53 -14.86 -9.78
C LYS A 6 8.25 -14.58 -8.30
N GLN A 7 7.44 -15.42 -7.66
CA GLN A 7 7.13 -15.27 -6.24
C GLN A 7 8.37 -15.39 -5.36
N ASN A 8 9.25 -16.34 -5.65
CA ASN A 8 10.48 -16.54 -4.89
C ASN A 8 11.46 -15.37 -5.10
N LEU A 9 11.62 -14.88 -6.33
CA LEU A 9 12.40 -13.67 -6.62
C LEU A 9 11.88 -12.46 -5.85
N LEU A 10 10.57 -12.21 -5.86
CA LEU A 10 9.97 -11.09 -5.14
C LEU A 10 10.12 -11.25 -3.62
N LYS A 11 10.03 -12.47 -3.10
CA LYS A 11 10.28 -12.76 -1.69
C LYS A 11 11.74 -12.48 -1.33
N SER A 12 12.70 -12.97 -2.11
CA SER A 12 14.13 -12.71 -1.89
C SER A 12 14.44 -11.21 -1.98
N ALA A 13 13.88 -10.49 -2.96
CA ALA A 13 14.03 -9.05 -3.07
C ALA A 13 13.48 -8.30 -1.84
N LYS A 14 12.35 -8.77 -1.30
CA LYS A 14 11.79 -8.24 -0.04
C LYS A 14 12.72 -8.50 1.14
N THR A 15 13.24 -9.72 1.28
CA THR A 15 14.16 -10.07 2.39
C THR A 15 15.48 -9.30 2.31
N LEU A 16 15.94 -8.99 1.09
CA LEU A 16 17.14 -8.19 0.85
C LEU A 16 16.91 -6.68 0.99
N GLY A 17 15.70 -6.22 1.37
CA GLY A 17 15.41 -4.79 1.57
C GLY A 17 15.35 -3.96 0.28
N LEU A 18 15.31 -4.58 -0.90
CA LEU A 18 15.27 -3.86 -2.18
C LEU A 18 14.01 -2.98 -2.31
N PHE A 19 12.90 -3.40 -1.69
CA PHE A 19 11.67 -2.58 -1.65
C PHE A 19 11.81 -1.37 -0.74
N ASP A 20 12.54 -1.49 0.36
CA ASP A 20 12.77 -0.37 1.29
C ASP A 20 13.67 0.67 0.59
N LEU A 21 14.73 0.24 -0.08
CA LEU A 21 15.58 1.12 -0.90
C LEU A 21 14.78 1.81 -2.02
N SER A 22 13.93 1.06 -2.72
CA SER A 22 13.06 1.64 -3.75
C SER A 22 12.09 2.66 -3.16
N SER A 23 11.54 2.40 -1.97
CA SER A 23 10.62 3.31 -1.28
C SER A 23 11.26 4.65 -0.90
N GLN A 24 12.57 4.65 -0.63
CA GLN A 24 13.34 5.84 -0.28
C GLN A 24 13.85 6.63 -1.50
N SER A 25 13.63 6.12 -2.72
CA SER A 25 14.05 6.82 -3.94
C SER A 25 13.22 8.08 -4.20
N LYS A 26 13.86 9.14 -4.72
CA LYS A 26 13.16 10.37 -5.15
C LYS A 26 12.02 10.09 -6.14
N TRP A 27 12.24 9.13 -7.05
CA TRP A 27 11.21 8.72 -8.01
C TRP A 27 9.96 8.17 -7.32
N ARG A 28 10.10 7.38 -6.25
CA ARG A 28 8.96 6.83 -5.53
C ARG A 28 8.32 7.84 -4.58
N GLN A 29 9.11 8.71 -3.96
CA GLN A 29 8.63 9.73 -3.03
C GLN A 29 7.81 10.82 -3.74
N SER A 30 8.10 11.12 -5.01
CA SER A 30 7.36 12.09 -5.84
C SER A 30 6.10 11.52 -6.50
N LYS A 31 5.51 10.47 -5.92
CA LYS A 31 4.30 9.80 -6.45
C LYS A 31 3.22 9.73 -5.39
N LEU A 32 2.02 10.14 -5.78
CA LEU A 32 0.83 9.95 -4.96
C LEU A 32 0.44 8.47 -4.96
N LEU A 33 0.44 7.84 -3.79
CA LEU A 33 -0.04 6.48 -3.60
C LEU A 33 -1.53 6.52 -3.20
N ILE A 34 -2.39 6.00 -4.07
CA ILE A 34 -3.83 5.89 -3.79
C ILE A 34 -4.14 4.45 -3.37
N LEU A 35 -4.71 4.29 -2.17
CA LEU A 35 -5.14 3.01 -1.63
C LEU A 35 -6.67 3.00 -1.49
N ALA A 36 -7.34 2.30 -2.39
CA ALA A 36 -8.79 2.17 -2.38
C ALA A 36 -9.20 0.89 -1.62
N TYR A 37 -9.69 1.05 -0.40
CA TYR A 37 -10.39 -0.01 0.33
C TYR A 37 -11.89 0.19 0.16
N HIS A 38 -12.64 -0.90 0.00
CA HIS A 38 -14.10 -0.84 -0.19
C HIS A 38 -14.82 -0.84 1.16
N GLY A 39 -14.87 -1.99 1.83
CA GLY A 39 -15.44 -2.15 3.16
C GLY A 39 -14.46 -2.80 4.14
N VAL A 40 -14.62 -2.48 5.41
CA VAL A 40 -13.98 -3.21 6.52
C VAL A 40 -15.08 -4.00 7.21
N SER A 41 -14.87 -5.30 7.39
CA SER A 41 -15.85 -6.14 8.09
C SER A 41 -16.08 -5.66 9.52
N LEU A 42 -17.34 -5.60 9.93
CA LEU A 42 -17.71 -5.46 11.34
C LEU A 42 -17.78 -6.84 12.00
N GLU A 43 -18.23 -7.83 11.26
CA GLU A 43 -18.29 -9.23 11.66
C GLU A 43 -17.56 -10.09 10.61
N ASP A 44 -18.31 -10.87 9.82
CA ASP A 44 -17.78 -11.86 8.89
C ASP A 44 -18.10 -11.55 7.42
N GLU A 45 -18.37 -10.29 7.07
CA GLU A 45 -18.72 -9.90 5.70
C GLU A 45 -17.63 -10.27 4.68
N HIS A 46 -16.38 -10.41 5.13
CA HIS A 46 -15.25 -10.89 4.35
C HIS A 46 -15.32 -12.39 4.00
N LEU A 47 -16.06 -13.21 4.76
CA LEU A 47 -16.37 -14.60 4.41
C LEU A 47 -17.41 -14.67 3.29
N TRP A 48 -18.39 -13.77 3.33
CA TRP A 48 -19.41 -13.66 2.29
C TRP A 48 -18.87 -13.05 1.00
N ASN A 49 -18.09 -11.97 1.09
CA ASN A 49 -17.49 -11.32 -0.07
C ASN A 49 -16.10 -10.72 0.23
N SER A 50 -15.07 -11.57 0.15
CA SER A 50 -13.67 -11.19 0.38
C SER A 50 -13.10 -10.21 -0.65
N SER A 51 -13.81 -9.95 -1.76
CA SER A 51 -13.39 -8.96 -2.76
C SER A 51 -13.79 -7.53 -2.36
N LEU A 52 -14.83 -7.40 -1.53
CA LEU A 52 -15.38 -6.12 -1.10
C LEU A 52 -15.04 -5.79 0.36
N PHE A 53 -14.95 -6.80 1.23
CA PHE A 53 -14.66 -6.59 2.65
C PHE A 53 -13.30 -7.16 3.03
N VAL A 54 -12.54 -6.35 3.77
CA VAL A 54 -11.30 -6.78 4.41
C VAL A 54 -11.51 -6.92 5.92
N PRO A 55 -10.82 -7.87 6.58
CA PRO A 55 -10.81 -7.93 8.04
C PRO A 55 -10.19 -6.66 8.68
N PRO A 56 -10.65 -6.22 9.86
CA PRO A 56 -10.06 -5.08 10.58
C PRO A 56 -8.54 -5.20 10.80
N ASP A 57 -8.07 -6.40 11.17
CA ASP A 57 -6.65 -6.67 11.42
C ASP A 57 -5.80 -6.54 10.15
N PHE A 58 -6.38 -6.91 9.00
CA PHE A 58 -5.73 -6.69 7.71
C PHE A 58 -5.52 -5.20 7.49
N LEU A 59 -6.57 -4.38 7.62
CA LEU A 59 -6.46 -2.93 7.41
C LEU A 59 -5.49 -2.28 8.41
N ARG A 60 -5.54 -2.67 9.69
CA ARG A 60 -4.60 -2.21 10.72
C ARG A 60 -3.16 -2.47 10.31
N ARG A 61 -2.86 -3.70 9.86
CA ARG A 61 -1.51 -4.07 9.42
C ARG A 61 -1.06 -3.25 8.22
N ARG A 62 -1.97 -2.89 7.31
CA ARG A 62 -1.66 -1.99 6.17
C ARG A 62 -1.30 -0.58 6.66
N PHE A 63 -2.04 -0.03 7.62
CA PHE A 63 -1.75 1.29 8.19
C PHE A 63 -0.43 1.32 8.98
N GLU A 64 -0.10 0.24 9.69
CA GLU A 64 1.21 0.10 10.32
C GLU A 64 2.35 0.18 9.31
N ILE A 65 2.21 -0.50 8.16
CA ILE A 65 3.22 -0.44 7.09
C ILE A 65 3.39 1.00 6.57
N ILE A 66 2.28 1.71 6.34
CA ILE A 66 2.31 3.13 5.91
C ILE A 66 3.07 3.99 6.94
N LYS A 67 2.76 3.80 8.23
CA LYS A 67 3.45 4.51 9.33
C LYS A 67 4.94 4.16 9.40
N GLN A 68 5.28 2.89 9.29
CA GLN A 68 6.68 2.40 9.34
C GLN A 68 7.54 2.98 8.20
N HIS A 69 6.94 3.22 7.03
CA HIS A 69 7.64 3.80 5.88
C HIS A 69 7.59 5.33 5.85
N GLY A 70 7.08 5.99 6.90
CA GLY A 70 7.04 7.45 7.01
C GLY A 70 6.17 8.11 5.95
N CYS A 71 5.16 7.42 5.42
CA CYS A 71 4.27 8.01 4.42
C CYS A 71 3.34 9.06 5.06
N THR A 72 3.23 10.23 4.42
CA THR A 72 2.28 11.28 4.81
C THR A 72 0.91 10.97 4.21
N VAL A 73 -0.12 10.92 5.06
CA VAL A 73 -1.51 10.82 4.60
C VAL A 73 -2.01 12.22 4.29
N LEU A 74 -2.37 12.47 3.03
CA LEU A 74 -2.86 13.75 2.56
C LEU A 74 -4.41 13.77 2.56
N PRO A 75 -5.04 14.85 3.04
CA PRO A 75 -6.44 15.15 2.74
C PRO A 75 -6.68 15.17 1.23
N LEU A 76 -7.88 14.77 0.79
CA LEU A 76 -8.19 14.64 -0.63
C LEU A 76 -7.92 15.94 -1.43
N THR A 77 -8.37 17.08 -0.91
CA THR A 77 -8.17 18.38 -1.57
C THR A 77 -6.68 18.67 -1.78
N GLU A 78 -5.88 18.55 -0.72
CA GLU A 78 -4.43 18.79 -0.77
C GLU A 78 -3.73 17.80 -1.72
N ALA A 79 -4.13 16.52 -1.71
CA ALA A 79 -3.56 15.52 -2.59
C ALA A 79 -3.81 15.84 -4.08
N ILE A 80 -4.99 16.36 -4.40
CA ILE A 80 -5.36 16.77 -5.76
C ILE A 80 -4.56 18.01 -6.19
N GLU A 81 -4.48 19.03 -5.33
CA GLU A 81 -3.72 20.25 -5.60
C GLU A 81 -2.25 19.94 -5.93
N ARG A 82 -1.58 19.19 -5.04
CA ARG A 82 -0.17 18.79 -5.21
C ARG A 82 0.07 17.91 -6.45
N LEU A 83 -0.94 17.12 -6.83
CA LEU A 83 -0.86 16.28 -8.04
C LEU A 83 -0.85 17.14 -9.32
N TYR A 84 -1.69 18.18 -9.38
CA TYR A 84 -1.83 19.03 -10.56
C TYR A 84 -0.71 20.07 -10.68
N ASP A 85 -0.22 20.62 -9.57
CA ASP A 85 0.89 21.58 -9.57
C ASP A 85 2.29 20.92 -9.64
N LYS A 86 2.35 19.59 -9.52
CA LYS A 86 3.56 18.74 -9.52
C LYS A 86 4.48 18.99 -8.31
N SER A 87 3.91 19.32 -7.15
CA SER A 87 4.65 19.53 -5.90
C SER A 87 4.66 18.30 -4.96
N LEU A 88 4.42 17.10 -5.49
CA LEU A 88 4.49 15.83 -4.76
C LEU A 88 5.92 15.47 -4.31
#